data_AF-A0A2E3QNP5-F1
#
_entry.id   AF-A0A2E3QNP5-F1
#
_cell.length_a   1.000
_cell.length_b   1.000
_cell.length_c   1.000
_cell.angle_alpha   90.00
_cell.angle_beta   90.00
_cell.angle_gamma   90.00
#
_symmetry.space_group_name_H-M   'P 1'
#
loop_
_entity.id
_entity.type
_entity.pdbx_description
1 polymer ?
#
loop_
_entity_poly.entity_id
_entity_poly.type
_entity_poly.pdbx_seq_one_letter_code
_entity_poly.pdbx_strand_id
1 'polypeptide(L)'
;MVQLIFIFIINVFPHYTFSSTEILECLVNKELENNQITPNKLYTSKTIKIFIDKKNEWVSEVSFKEFSDNIELKERVKKNYLGDKKIIKFSFYEYYSSSKKILENMYSIIIEKFSGLIRYKKYYFNGTTTPYFTSEIVGNCK
;
A
#
# COMPACT_ATOMS: atom_id res chain seq x y z
N MET A 1 48.35 -39.65 -23.13
CA MET A 1 47.83 -39.49 -21.75
C MET A 1 47.23 -38.09 -21.67
N VAL A 2 45.92 -37.98 -21.90
CA VAL A 2 45.23 -36.71 -22.19
C VAL A 2 44.73 -36.09 -20.88
N GLN A 3 45.16 -34.85 -20.60
CA GLN A 3 44.69 -34.05 -19.47
C GLN A 3 43.24 -33.61 -19.69
N LEU A 4 42.34 -34.03 -18.81
CA LEU A 4 40.98 -33.51 -18.67
C LEU A 4 41.03 -32.24 -17.81
N ILE A 5 40.91 -31.09 -18.45
CA ILE A 5 40.68 -29.81 -17.79
C ILE A 5 39.16 -29.61 -17.73
N PHE A 6 38.57 -29.89 -16.57
CA PHE A 6 37.15 -29.62 -16.29
C PHE A 6 37.03 -28.21 -15.72
N ILE A 7 36.80 -27.21 -16.57
CA ILE A 7 36.52 -25.83 -16.10
C ILE A 7 35.06 -25.79 -15.66
N PHE A 8 34.85 -25.86 -14.35
CA PHE A 8 33.59 -25.49 -13.72
C PHE A 8 33.47 -23.96 -13.79
N ILE A 9 32.86 -23.43 -14.86
CA ILE A 9 32.44 -22.03 -14.88
C ILE A 9 31.25 -21.93 -13.91
N ILE A 10 31.56 -21.69 -12.64
CA ILE A 10 30.60 -21.21 -11.66
C ILE A 10 30.18 -19.84 -12.17
N ASN A 11 29.07 -19.82 -12.93
CA ASN A 11 28.33 -18.62 -13.25
C ASN A 11 27.83 -18.02 -11.92
N VAL A 12 28.68 -17.27 -11.25
CA VAL A 12 28.28 -16.32 -10.21
C VAL A 12 27.60 -15.18 -10.96
N PHE A 13 26.37 -15.42 -11.42
CA PHE A 13 25.48 -14.32 -11.73
C PHE A 13 25.17 -13.66 -10.39
N PRO A 14 25.59 -12.41 -10.14
CA PRO A 14 25.03 -11.66 -9.02
C PRO A 14 23.51 -11.62 -9.24
N HIS A 15 22.77 -12.28 -8.37
CA HIS A 15 21.34 -12.04 -8.22
C HIS A 15 21.19 -10.59 -7.76
N TYR A 16 21.15 -9.66 -8.71
CA TYR A 16 20.66 -8.33 -8.46
C TYR A 16 19.18 -8.48 -8.07
N THR A 17 18.91 -8.59 -6.77
CA THR A 17 17.57 -8.40 -6.24
C THR A 17 17.26 -6.92 -6.40
N PHE A 18 16.82 -6.52 -7.58
CA PHE A 18 16.28 -5.19 -7.82
C PHE A 18 15.09 -5.04 -6.87
N SER A 19 15.23 -4.20 -5.84
CA SER A 19 14.14 -3.90 -4.92
C SER A 19 13.01 -3.26 -5.74
N SER A 20 11.90 -3.96 -5.92
CA SER A 20 10.72 -3.49 -6.65
C SER A 20 9.88 -2.49 -5.87
N THR A 21 10.38 -2.05 -4.70
CA THR A 21 9.69 -1.14 -3.80
C THR A 21 10.04 0.31 -4.11
N GLU A 22 9.03 1.07 -4.48
CA GLU A 22 9.06 2.50 -4.71
C GLU A 22 8.47 3.21 -3.48
N ILE A 23 9.04 4.33 -3.05
CA ILE A 23 8.51 5.13 -1.94
C ILE A 23 8.15 6.50 -2.50
N LEU A 24 6.88 6.87 -2.38
CA LEU A 24 6.39 8.18 -2.76
C LEU A 24 6.31 9.08 -1.54
N GLU A 25 6.78 10.32 -1.69
CA GLU A 25 6.63 11.37 -0.70
C GLU A 25 5.47 12.27 -1.09
N CYS A 26 4.40 12.24 -0.29
CA CYS A 26 3.15 12.89 -0.63
C CYS A 26 2.85 14.06 0.31
N LEU A 27 2.73 15.26 -0.25
CA LEU A 27 2.31 16.45 0.46
C LEU A 27 0.77 16.49 0.53
N VAL A 28 0.22 16.49 1.73
CA VAL A 28 -1.24 16.55 1.93
C VAL A 28 -1.74 17.99 1.82
N ASN A 29 -2.65 18.20 0.88
CA ASN A 29 -3.23 19.52 0.58
C ASN A 29 -4.66 19.67 1.15
N LYS A 30 -5.34 18.54 1.39
CA LYS A 30 -6.73 18.53 1.87
C LYS A 30 -6.98 17.32 2.75
N GLU A 31 -7.67 17.56 3.86
CA GLU A 31 -8.15 16.54 4.78
C GLU A 31 -9.67 16.66 4.90
N LEU A 32 -10.34 15.52 4.86
CA LEU A 32 -11.77 15.36 4.99
C LEU A 32 -12.08 14.36 6.10
N GLU A 33 -13.14 14.64 6.85
CA GLU A 33 -13.80 13.70 7.76
C GLU A 33 -15.26 13.62 7.36
N ASN A 34 -15.80 12.41 7.21
CA ASN A 34 -17.20 12.21 6.79
C ASN A 34 -17.55 12.98 5.50
N ASN A 35 -16.61 13.05 4.56
CA ASN A 35 -16.68 13.80 3.30
C ASN A 35 -16.76 15.33 3.43
N GLN A 36 -16.58 15.89 4.62
CA GLN A 36 -16.54 17.33 4.87
C GLN A 36 -15.12 17.78 5.23
N ILE A 37 -14.80 19.04 4.94
CA ILE A 37 -13.47 19.60 5.29
C ILE A 37 -13.36 19.59 6.81
N THR A 38 -12.41 18.82 7.35
CA THR A 38 -12.19 18.80 8.80
C THR A 38 -11.50 20.10 9.24
N PRO A 39 -11.92 20.74 10.34
CA PRO A 39 -11.16 21.81 10.97
C PRO A 39 -9.90 21.28 11.68
N ASN A 40 -9.89 20.00 12.06
CA ASN A 40 -8.79 19.35 12.76
C ASN A 40 -7.75 18.83 11.76
N LYS A 41 -6.87 19.72 11.29
CA LYS A 41 -5.81 19.35 10.34
C LYS A 41 -4.68 18.60 11.04
N LEU A 42 -4.63 17.28 10.87
CA LEU A 42 -3.56 16.45 11.43
C LEU A 42 -2.40 16.26 10.46
N TYR A 43 -2.67 16.32 9.16
CA TYR A 43 -1.73 15.98 8.08
C TYR A 43 -1.45 17.13 7.10
N THR A 44 -2.25 18.21 7.11
CA THR A 44 -2.05 19.35 6.21
C THR A 44 -0.65 19.93 6.43
N SER A 45 0.08 20.12 5.33
CA SER A 45 1.50 20.54 5.33
C SER A 45 2.49 19.51 5.88
N LYS A 46 2.07 18.26 6.12
CA LYS A 46 2.97 17.13 6.41
C LYS A 46 3.18 16.28 5.16
N THR A 47 4.38 15.73 5.05
CA THR A 47 4.73 14.71 4.07
C THR A 47 4.39 13.35 4.64
N ILE A 48 3.57 12.58 3.95
CA ILE A 48 3.36 11.16 4.22
C ILE A 48 4.17 10.32 3.23
N LYS A 49 4.57 9.12 3.65
CA LYS A 49 5.28 8.17 2.80
C LYS A 49 4.35 7.05 2.38
N ILE A 50 4.28 6.78 1.08
CA ILE A 50 3.50 5.67 0.52
C ILE A 50 4.46 4.68 -0.12
N PHE A 51 4.50 3.47 0.42
CA PHE A 51 5.26 2.35 -0.11
C PHE A 51 4.45 1.67 -1.22
N ILE A 52 5.05 1.51 -2.39
CA ILE A 52 4.50 0.78 -3.54
C ILE A 52 5.42 -0.41 -3.80
N ASP A 53 4.93 -1.61 -3.55
CA ASP A 53 5.61 -2.85 -3.92
C ASP A 53 4.79 -3.56 -5.00
N LYS A 54 5.21 -3.40 -6.25
CA LYS A 54 4.50 -3.94 -7.42
C LYS A 54 4.54 -5.46 -7.46
N LYS A 55 5.61 -6.08 -6.96
CA LYS A 55 5.76 -7.55 -6.92
C LYS A 55 4.74 -8.16 -5.98
N ASN A 56 4.53 -7.50 -4.84
CA ASN A 56 3.59 -7.96 -3.82
C ASN A 56 2.22 -7.28 -3.95
N GLU A 57 1.95 -6.54 -5.03
CA GLU A 57 0.67 -5.86 -5.25
C GLU A 57 0.23 -5.05 -4.01
N TRP A 58 1.14 -4.25 -3.46
CA TRP A 58 0.97 -3.57 -2.18
C TRP A 58 1.17 -2.05 -2.32
N VAL A 59 0.26 -1.29 -1.73
CA VAL A 59 0.34 0.18 -1.64
C VAL A 59 -0.15 0.61 -0.27
N SER A 60 0.71 1.17 0.59
CA SER A 60 0.31 1.58 1.94
C SER A 60 1.31 2.53 2.60
N GLU A 61 0.92 3.15 3.71
CA GLU A 61 1.84 3.86 4.62
C GLU A 61 2.78 2.89 5.35
N VAL A 62 2.42 1.62 5.42
CA VAL A 62 3.22 0.55 6.03
C VAL A 62 3.89 -0.25 4.92
N SER A 63 5.16 -0.57 5.07
CA SER A 63 5.87 -1.38 4.06
C SER A 63 5.29 -2.81 3.97
N PHE A 64 5.37 -3.45 2.80
CA PHE A 64 4.89 -4.84 2.67
C PHE A 64 5.61 -5.79 3.63
N LYS A 65 6.91 -5.55 3.88
CA LYS A 65 7.71 -6.34 4.82
C LYS A 65 7.12 -6.26 6.23
N GLU A 66 6.92 -5.05 6.74
CA GLU A 66 6.34 -4.82 8.07
C GLU A 66 4.93 -5.41 8.19
N PHE A 67 4.08 -5.24 7.16
CA PHE A 67 2.80 -5.92 7.09
C PHE A 67 2.95 -7.45 7.12
N SER A 68 3.91 -7.98 6.37
CA SER A 68 4.11 -9.42 6.22
C SER A 68 4.62 -10.11 7.48
N ASP A 69 5.24 -9.37 8.39
CA ASP A 69 5.72 -9.89 9.67
C ASP A 69 4.57 -10.09 10.68
N ASN A 70 3.41 -9.45 10.46
CA ASN A 70 2.22 -9.60 11.31
C ASN A 70 1.32 -10.77 10.83
N ILE A 71 1.50 -11.95 11.43
CA ILE A 71 0.78 -13.17 11.06
C ILE A 71 -0.73 -13.04 11.27
N GLU A 72 -1.15 -12.56 12.44
CA GLU A 72 -2.57 -12.42 12.78
C GLU A 72 -3.29 -11.48 11.80
N LEU A 73 -2.68 -10.32 11.50
CA LEU A 73 -3.26 -9.37 10.55
C LEU A 73 -3.39 -9.99 9.15
N LYS A 74 -2.38 -10.72 8.67
CA LYS A 74 -2.42 -11.37 7.35
C LYS A 74 -3.62 -12.29 7.18
N GLU A 75 -3.94 -13.07 8.20
CA GLU A 75 -5.08 -14.00 8.15
C GLU A 75 -6.43 -13.27 8.08
N ARG A 76 -6.47 -12.07 8.66
CA ARG A 76 -7.67 -11.24 8.78
C ARG A 76 -7.82 -10.18 7.69
N VAL A 77 -7.01 -10.21 6.62
CA VAL A 77 -7.09 -9.17 5.57
C VAL A 77 -7.39 -9.71 4.18
N LYS A 78 -7.97 -8.84 3.35
CA LYS A 78 -8.06 -8.99 1.91
C LYS A 78 -7.50 -7.73 1.27
N LYS A 79 -6.79 -7.88 0.16
CA LYS A 79 -6.32 -6.75 -0.64
C LYS A 79 -6.74 -6.90 -2.10
N ASN A 80 -6.86 -5.77 -2.78
CA ASN A 80 -7.08 -5.71 -4.21
C ASN A 80 -6.14 -4.65 -4.79
N TYR A 81 -5.47 -4.98 -5.88
CA TYR A 81 -4.55 -4.10 -6.57
C TYR A 81 -4.93 -4.06 -8.05
N LEU A 82 -5.04 -2.85 -8.58
CA LEU A 82 -5.26 -2.60 -10.00
C LEU A 82 -4.32 -1.47 -10.42
N GLY A 83 -3.28 -1.82 -11.16
CA GLY A 83 -2.30 -0.87 -11.67
C GLY A 83 -2.26 -0.88 -13.19
N ASP A 84 -2.39 0.28 -13.82
CA ASP A 84 -2.13 0.47 -15.24
C ASP A 84 -1.09 1.58 -15.48
N LYS A 85 -0.89 2.03 -16.71
CA LYS A 85 0.10 3.07 -17.04
C LYS A 85 -0.25 4.46 -16.48
N LYS A 86 -1.50 4.73 -16.13
CA LYS A 86 -2.02 6.02 -15.69
C LYS A 86 -2.33 6.04 -14.19
N ILE A 87 -2.89 4.97 -13.65
CA ILE A 87 -3.45 4.94 -12.29
C ILE A 87 -2.99 3.68 -11.56
N ILE A 88 -2.76 3.81 -10.25
CA ILE A 88 -2.73 2.71 -9.29
C ILE A 88 -3.94 2.84 -8.38
N LYS A 89 -4.72 1.77 -8.24
CA LYS A 89 -5.79 1.64 -7.24
C LYS A 89 -5.45 0.47 -6.34
N PHE A 90 -5.50 0.71 -5.05
CA PHE A 90 -5.30 -0.30 -4.03
C PHE A 90 -6.43 -0.22 -3.02
N SER A 91 -6.97 -1.36 -2.63
CA SER A 91 -7.96 -1.46 -1.56
C SER A 91 -7.53 -2.52 -0.57
N PHE A 92 -7.61 -2.18 0.70
CA PHE A 92 -7.30 -3.05 1.83
C PHE A 92 -8.53 -3.17 2.71
N TYR A 93 -8.84 -4.40 3.09
CA TYR A 93 -10.00 -4.76 3.90
C TYR A 93 -9.49 -5.57 5.08
N GLU A 94 -9.65 -5.04 6.28
CA GLU A 94 -9.33 -5.69 7.55
C GLU A 94 -10.63 -6.16 8.20
N TYR A 95 -10.63 -7.39 8.69
CA TYR A 95 -11.77 -8.02 9.30
C TYR A 95 -11.47 -8.34 10.77
N TYR A 96 -12.50 -8.37 11.61
CA TYR A 96 -12.33 -8.72 13.02
C TYR A 96 -11.76 -10.14 13.24
N SER A 97 -11.99 -11.06 12.31
CA SER A 97 -11.50 -12.45 12.39
C SER A 97 -11.08 -13.00 11.04
N SER A 98 -10.35 -14.11 11.07
CA SER A 98 -9.87 -14.83 9.87
C SER A 98 -11.00 -15.41 9.02
N SER A 99 -12.22 -15.50 9.58
CA SER A 99 -13.44 -15.86 8.83
C SER A 99 -13.88 -14.78 7.83
N LYS A 100 -13.35 -13.55 7.95
CA LYS A 100 -13.59 -12.41 7.05
C LYS A 100 -15.07 -12.06 6.84
N LYS A 101 -15.89 -12.24 7.89
CA LYS A 101 -17.33 -11.97 7.86
C LYS A 101 -17.67 -10.51 8.19
N ILE A 102 -16.99 -9.93 9.17
CA ILE A 102 -17.29 -8.60 9.69
C ILE A 102 -16.09 -7.71 9.42
N LEU A 103 -16.29 -6.66 8.63
CA LEU A 103 -15.27 -5.67 8.31
C LEU A 103 -15.04 -4.78 9.54
N GLU A 104 -13.78 -4.59 9.89
CA GLU A 104 -13.33 -3.72 10.98
C GLU A 104 -12.90 -2.37 10.40
N ASN A 105 -11.96 -2.42 9.46
CA ASN A 105 -11.45 -1.25 8.77
C ASN A 105 -11.31 -1.53 7.27
N MET A 106 -11.39 -0.48 6.46
CA MET A 106 -11.02 -0.53 5.06
C MET A 106 -10.28 0.74 4.70
N TYR A 107 -9.34 0.62 3.76
CA TYR A 107 -8.87 1.81 3.09
C TYR A 107 -8.67 1.60 1.60
N SER A 108 -8.72 2.71 0.87
CA SER A 108 -8.45 2.78 -0.56
C SER A 108 -7.43 3.86 -0.83
N ILE A 109 -6.43 3.53 -1.66
CA ILE A 109 -5.43 4.46 -2.17
C ILE A 109 -5.55 4.50 -3.68
N ILE A 110 -5.70 5.69 -4.24
CA ILE A 110 -5.71 5.95 -5.68
C ILE A 110 -4.58 6.93 -5.97
N ILE A 111 -3.70 6.58 -6.91
CA ILE A 111 -2.56 7.39 -7.32
C ILE A 111 -2.64 7.57 -8.84
N GLU A 112 -2.73 8.81 -9.29
CA GLU A 112 -2.54 9.17 -10.70
C GLU A 112 -1.06 9.40 -10.98
N LYS A 113 -0.45 8.55 -11.80
CA LYS A 113 1.00 8.51 -12.01
C LYS A 113 1.56 9.77 -12.67
N PHE A 114 0.79 10.41 -13.55
CA PHE A 114 1.24 11.58 -14.30
C PHE A 114 1.14 12.88 -13.51
N SER A 115 0.04 13.08 -12.79
CA SER A 115 -0.19 14.28 -11.98
C SER A 115 0.45 14.19 -10.59
N GLY A 116 0.78 12.96 -10.15
CA GLY A 116 1.18 12.67 -8.78
C GLY A 116 0.01 12.75 -7.80
N LEU A 117 -1.22 12.99 -8.26
CA LEU A 117 -2.37 13.12 -7.37
C LEU A 117 -2.62 11.83 -6.60
N ILE A 118 -2.73 11.94 -5.28
CA ILE A 118 -3.12 10.85 -4.40
C ILE A 118 -4.45 11.16 -3.71
N ARG A 119 -5.30 10.14 -3.63
CA ARG A 119 -6.47 10.10 -2.74
C ARG A 119 -6.35 8.87 -1.87
N TYR A 120 -6.30 9.09 -0.56
CA TYR A 120 -6.23 8.01 0.40
C TYR A 120 -7.34 8.15 1.40
N LYS A 121 -8.26 7.20 1.34
CA LYS A 121 -9.50 7.19 2.11
C LYS A 121 -9.58 5.98 3.02
N LYS A 122 -9.85 6.21 4.30
CA LYS A 122 -10.06 5.20 5.33
C LYS A 122 -11.53 5.19 5.74
N TYR A 123 -12.01 4.00 6.05
CA TYR A 123 -13.37 3.69 6.44
C TYR A 123 -13.32 2.84 7.70
N TYR A 124 -14.08 3.22 8.71
CA TYR A 124 -14.11 2.56 10.01
C TYR A 124 -15.51 2.03 10.26
N PHE A 125 -15.57 0.77 10.68
CA PHE A 125 -16.82 0.03 10.87
C PHE A 125 -16.95 -0.42 12.32
N ASN A 126 -18.19 -0.55 12.78
CA ASN A 126 -18.53 -1.00 14.13
C ASN A 126 -19.43 -2.25 14.06
N GLY A 127 -19.07 -3.19 13.19
CA GLY A 127 -19.85 -4.41 12.95
C GLY A 127 -21.04 -4.24 12.00
N THR A 128 -21.22 -3.06 11.42
CA THR A 128 -22.25 -2.77 10.41
C THR A 128 -21.66 -2.73 9.00
N THR A 129 -22.50 -2.78 7.96
CA THR A 129 -22.06 -2.66 6.56
C THR A 129 -21.76 -1.22 6.15
N THR A 130 -22.18 -0.25 6.94
CA THR A 130 -22.01 1.19 6.66
C THR A 130 -20.92 1.73 7.58
N PRO A 131 -19.92 2.46 7.06
CA PRO A 131 -18.88 3.03 7.91
C PRO A 131 -19.49 4.08 8.84
N TYR A 132 -19.14 4.03 10.13
CA TYR A 132 -19.57 5.06 11.10
C TYR A 132 -18.69 6.32 11.01
N PHE A 133 -17.47 6.17 10.48
CA PHE A 133 -16.54 7.27 10.28
C PHE A 133 -15.71 7.04 9.01
N THR A 134 -15.39 8.13 8.33
CA THR A 134 -14.46 8.12 7.20
C THR A 134 -13.47 9.26 7.31
N SER A 135 -12.23 9.02 6.92
CA SER A 135 -11.23 10.05 6.73
C SER A 135 -10.66 9.96 5.33
N GLU A 136 -10.38 11.10 4.70
CA GLU A 136 -9.74 11.14 3.39
C GLU A 136 -8.69 12.23 3.35
N ILE A 137 -7.51 11.88 2.87
CA ILE A 137 -6.48 12.84 2.52
C ILE A 137 -6.33 12.89 1.01
N VAL A 138 -6.15 14.11 0.50
CA VAL A 138 -5.86 14.38 -0.91
C VAL A 138 -4.60 15.22 -0.98
N GLY A 139 -3.68 14.84 -1.86
CA GLY A 139 -2.37 15.45 -1.93
C GLY A 139 -1.67 15.14 -3.24
N ASN A 140 -0.41 15.56 -3.35
CA ASN A 140 0.44 15.26 -4.51
C ASN A 140 1.71 14.56 -4.04
N CYS A 141 2.06 13.48 -4.72
CA CYS A 141 3.25 12.68 -4.51
C CYS A 141 4.33 12.99 -5.54
N LYS A 142 5.58 12.82 -5.13
CA LYS A 142 6.76 12.84 -5.99
C LYS A 142 7.60 11.59 -5.77
#